data_AF-G9YWB8-F1
#
_entry.id   AF-G9YWB8-F1
#
_cell.length_a   1.000
_cell.length_b   1.000
_cell.length_c   1.000
_cell.angle_alpha   90.00
_cell.angle_beta   90.00
_cell.angle_gamma   90.00
#
_symmetry.space_group_name_H-M   'P 1'
#
loop_
_entity.id
_entity.type
_entity.pdbx_description
1 polymer ?
#
loop_
_entity_poly.entity_id
_entity_poly.type
_entity_poly.pdbx_seq_one_letter_code
_entity_poly.pdbx_strand_id
1 'polypeptide(L)' 'MAEYTGFGLEVKTRLIKSPVKTQAQLAKQVSERTGLYVDDAYISKILTGQRNAPKIVRAIREILDLPEQGQDTTTGK' A
#
# COMPACT_ATOMS: atom_id res chain seq x y z
N MET A 1 -4.31 3.80 -18.86
CA MET A 1 -4.88 4.03 -17.52
C MET A 1 -4.17 3.07 -16.60
N ALA A 2 -3.50 3.55 -15.54
CA ALA A 2 -2.77 2.63 -14.66
C ALA A 2 -3.79 1.86 -13.81
N GLU A 3 -3.94 0.56 -14.08
CA GLU A 3 -4.77 -0.31 -13.27
C GLU A 3 -4.11 -0.51 -11.91
N TYR A 4 -4.85 -0.22 -10.84
CA TYR A 4 -4.39 -0.51 -9.49
C TYR A 4 -4.54 -2.00 -9.23
N THR A 5 -3.54 -2.59 -8.57
CA THR A 5 -3.65 -3.96 -8.08
C THR A 5 -4.72 -4.05 -6.97
N GLY A 6 -5.17 -5.26 -6.62
CA GLY A 6 -6.06 -5.45 -5.47
C GLY A 6 -5.53 -4.79 -4.20
N PHE A 7 -4.22 -4.88 -3.96
CA PHE A 7 -3.55 -4.14 -2.88
C PHE A 7 -3.64 -2.62 -3.05
N GLY A 8 -3.39 -2.11 -4.27
CA GLY A 8 -3.51 -0.69 -4.58
C GLY A 8 -4.89 -0.10 -4.28
N LEU A 9 -5.96 -0.84 -4.61
CA LEU A 9 -7.34 -0.47 -4.33
C LEU A 9 -7.66 -0.50 -2.83
N GLU A 10 -7.15 -1.50 -2.11
CA GLU A 10 -7.33 -1.63 -0.67
C GLU A 10 -6.67 -0.45 0.09
N VAL A 11 -5.44 -0.11 -0.31
CA VAL A 11 -4.72 1.06 0.21
C VAL A 11 -5.47 2.36 -0.06
N LYS A 12 -5.98 2.58 -1.28
CA LYS A 12 -6.77 3.78 -1.62
C LYS A 12 -8.04 3.87 -0.76
N THR A 13 -8.75 2.75 -0.61
CA THR A 13 -9.95 2.68 0.23
C THR A 13 -9.63 3.02 1.68
N ARG A 14 -8.53 2.49 2.21
CA ARG A 14 -8.11 2.81 3.58
C ARG A 14 -7.60 4.23 3.73
N LEU A 15 -6.88 4.80 2.77
CA LEU A 15 -6.46 6.21 2.81
C LEU A 15 -7.65 7.16 2.94
N ILE A 16 -8.79 6.84 2.33
CA ILE A 16 -10.03 7.63 2.48
C ILE A 16 -10.63 7.47 3.89
N LYS A 17 -10.54 6.28 4.47
CA LYS A 17 -11.12 5.92 5.78
C LYS A 17 -10.19 6.18 6.98
N SER A 18 -8.91 6.40 6.74
CA SER A 18 -7.84 6.50 7.74
C SER A 18 -7.44 7.98 7.93
N PRO A 19 -6.89 8.37 9.09
CA PRO A 19 -6.31 9.71 9.27
C PRO A 19 -5.20 10.05 8.26
N VAL A 20 -4.61 9.06 7.61
CA VAL A 20 -3.61 9.25 6.55
C VAL A 20 -4.27 9.74 5.27
N LYS A 21 -4.47 11.06 5.15
CA LYS A 21 -5.25 11.70 4.08
C LYS A 21 -4.62 11.63 2.68
N THR A 22 -3.31 11.41 2.55
CA THR A 22 -2.61 11.50 1.25
C THR A 22 -1.51 10.45 1.08
N GLN A 23 -1.21 10.11 -0.18
CA GLN A 23 -0.11 9.20 -0.53
C GLN A 23 1.27 9.72 -0.09
N ALA A 24 1.47 11.05 -0.09
CA ALA A 24 2.71 11.65 0.41
C ALA A 24 2.89 11.45 1.92
N GLN A 25 1.81 11.54 2.71
CA GLN A 25 1.84 11.24 4.14
C GLN A 25 2.08 9.75 4.42
N LEU A 26 1.51 8.88 3.60
CA LEU A 26 1.81 7.44 3.66
C LEU A 26 3.28 7.18 3.34
N ALA A 27 3.81 7.78 2.28
CA ALA A 27 5.20 7.64 1.86
C ALA A 27 6.17 8.09 2.98
N LYS A 28 5.89 9.23 3.62
CA LYS A 28 6.67 9.71 4.77
C LYS A 28 6.65 8.72 5.93
N GLN A 29 5.48 8.25 6.36
CA GLN A 29 5.38 7.29 7.47
C GLN A 29 6.05 5.95 7.15
N VAL A 30 5.93 5.48 5.90
CA VAL A 30 6.63 4.28 5.43
C VAL A 30 8.14 4.50 5.48
N SER A 31 8.62 5.67 5.06
CA SER A 31 10.03 6.03 5.10
C SER A 31 10.56 6.03 6.54
N GLU A 32 9.84 6.69 7.46
CA GLU A 32 10.16 6.74 8.90
C GLU A 32 10.18 5.34 9.54
N ARG A 33 9.22 4.47 9.20
CA ARG A 33 9.14 3.09 9.72
C ARG A 33 10.24 2.18 9.17
N THR A 34 10.56 2.29 7.89
CA THR A 34 11.45 1.33 7.20
C THR A 34 12.91 1.79 7.16
N GLY A 35 13.17 3.07 7.43
CA GLY A 35 14.46 3.73 7.25
C GLY A 35 14.86 3.92 5.78
N LEU A 36 13.92 3.71 4.84
CA LEU A 36 14.17 3.81 3.40
C LEU A 36 13.58 5.10 2.85
N TYR A 37 14.23 5.72 1.86
CA TYR A 37 13.66 6.87 1.18
C TYR A 37 12.51 6.44 0.26
N VAL A 38 11.30 6.93 0.54
CA VAL A 38 10.07 6.56 -0.19
C VAL A 38 9.24 7.81 -0.46
N ASP A 39 8.96 8.05 -1.74
CA ASP A 39 8.09 9.15 -2.20
C ASP A 39 6.73 8.64 -2.70
N ASP A 40 5.80 9.56 -3.00
CA ASP A 40 4.46 9.23 -3.51
C ASP A 40 4.52 8.48 -4.85
N ALA A 41 5.47 8.83 -5.74
CA ALA A 41 5.67 8.16 -7.02
C ALA A 41 6.14 6.71 -6.81
N TYR A 42 6.97 6.47 -5.79
CA TYR A 42 7.40 5.14 -5.40
C TYR A 42 6.21 4.31 -4.89
N ILE A 43 5.40 4.88 -4.00
CA ILE A 43 4.16 4.25 -3.53
C ILE A 43 3.25 3.92 -4.71
N SER A 44 3.04 4.86 -5.64
CA SER A 44 2.20 4.63 -6.82
C SER A 44 2.67 3.43 -7.66
N LYS A 45 4.00 3.26 -7.82
CA LYS A 45 4.59 2.08 -8.48
C LYS A 45 4.35 0.78 -7.71
N ILE A 46 4.32 0.81 -6.38
CA ILE A 46 3.92 -0.35 -5.56
C ILE A 46 2.43 -0.67 -5.75
N LEU A 47 1.56 0.34 -5.67
CA LEU A 47 0.09 0.15 -5.76
C LEU A 47 -0.36 -0.34 -7.14
N THR A 48 0.35 0.03 -8.19
CA THR A 48 0.11 -0.41 -9.58
C THR A 48 0.87 -1.69 -9.94
N GLY A 49 1.60 -2.29 -9.00
CA GLY A 49 2.36 -3.53 -9.24
C GLY A 49 3.60 -3.36 -10.11
N GLN A 50 3.94 -2.15 -10.55
CA GLN A 50 5.16 -1.84 -11.31
C GLN A 50 6.44 -2.09 -10.52
N ARG A 51 6.36 -2.07 -9.18
CA ARG A 51 7.49 -2.35 -8.30
C ARG A 51 7.04 -3.29 -7.18
N ASN A 52 7.82 -4.33 -6.96
CA ASN A 52 7.60 -5.26 -5.86
C ASN A 52 8.61 -4.97 -4.74
N ALA A 53 8.11 -4.55 -3.58
CA ALA A 53 8.93 -4.28 -2.41
C ALA A 53 8.21 -4.80 -1.16
N PRO A 54 8.42 -6.07 -0.77
CA PRO A 54 7.66 -6.70 0.31
C PRO A 54 7.80 -5.96 1.65
N LYS A 55 8.98 -5.39 1.94
CA LYS A 55 9.21 -4.55 3.14
C LYS A 55 8.31 -3.30 3.16
N ILE A 56 8.10 -2.67 2.00
CA ILE A 56 7.26 -1.48 1.85
C ILE A 56 5.78 -1.86 1.94
N VAL A 57 5.38 -2.94 1.27
CA VAL A 57 4.00 -3.47 1.34
C VAL A 57 3.62 -3.79 2.78
N ARG A 58 4.50 -4.48 3.51
CA ARG A 58 4.28 -4.77 4.93
C ARG A 58 4.18 -3.50 5.78
N ALA A 59 5.08 -2.53 5.58
CA ALA A 59 5.00 -1.26 6.30
C ALA A 59 3.70 -0.49 6.02
N ILE A 60 3.24 -0.46 4.76
CA ILE A 60 1.96 0.16 4.39
C ILE A 60 0.81 -0.55 5.10
N ARG A 61 0.83 -1.89 5.16
CA ARG A 61 -0.18 -2.67 5.89
C ARG A 61 -0.22 -2.32 7.37
N GLU A 62 0.94 -2.26 8.02
CA GLU A 62 1.04 -1.88 9.43
C GLU A 62 0.58 -0.44 9.68
N ILE A 63 0.90 0.51 8.80
CA ILE A 63 0.51 1.93 8.95
C ILE A 63 -0.99 2.13 8.76
N LEU A 64 -1.58 1.41 7.80
CA LEU A 64 -2.99 1.53 7.47
C LEU A 64 -3.88 0.54 8.23
N ASP A 65 -3.28 -0.24 9.14
CA ASP A 65 -3.95 -1.34 9.85
C ASP A 65 -4.75 -2.22 8.88
N LEU A 66 -4.09 -2.62 7.80
CA LEU A 66 -4.65 -3.52 6.81
C LEU A 66 -4.37 -4.95 7.23
N PRO A 67 -5.37 -5.85 7.14
CA PRO A 67 -5.12 -7.25 7.38
C PRO A 67 -4.05 -7.75 6.41
N GLU A 68 -3.14 -8.59 6.91
CA GLU A 68 -2.33 -9.38 6.00
C GLU A 68 -3.31 -10.29 5.26
N GLN A 69 -3.67 -9.90 4.03
CA GLN A 69 -4.44 -10.77 3.14
C GLN A 69 -3.64 -12.06 2.97
N GLY A 70 -3.92 -13.04 3.82
CA GLY A 70 -3.62 -14.42 3.58
C GLY A 70 -4.50 -14.81 2.42
N GLN A 71 -3.89 -15.02 1.26
CA GLN A 71 -4.36 -15.92 0.21
C GLN A 71 -5.85 -16.27 0.32
N ASP A 72 -6.75 -15.33 0.06
CA ASP A 72 -8.15 -15.71 -0.14
C ASP A 72 -8.23 -16.20 -1.59
N THR A 73 -7.89 -17.47 -1.74
CA THR A 73 -8.28 -18.29 -2.87
C THR A 73 -9.81 -18.37 -2.87
N THR A 74 -10.50 -17.34 -3.34
CA THR A 74 -11.85 -17.53 -3.85
C THR A 74 -11.72 -18.04 -5.30
N THR A 75 -11.28 -19.30 -5.42
CA THR A 75 -11.92 -20.22 -6.36
C THR A 75 -13.19 -20.69 -5.66
N GLY A 76 -14.34 -20.35 -6.21
CA GLY A 76 -15.61 -20.56 -5.52
C GLY A 76 -16.85 -20.44 -6.39
N LYS A 77 -16.82 -21.10 -7.56
CA LYS A 77 -17.93 -21.58 -8.42
C LYS A 77 -18.79 -20.57 -9.19
#